data_AF-A0A165I7G5-F1
#
_entry.id   AF-A0A165I7G5-F1
#
_cell.length_a   1.000
_cell.length_b   1.000
_cell.length_c   1.000
_cell.angle_alpha   90.00
_cell.angle_beta   90.00
_cell.angle_gamma   90.00
#
_symmetry.space_group_name_H-M   'P 1'
#
loop_
_entity.id
_entity.type
_entity.pdbx_description
1 polymer ?
#
loop_
_entity_poly.entity_id
_entity_poly.type
_entity_poly.pdbx_seq_one_letter_code
_entity_poly.pdbx_strand_id
1 'polypeptide(L)'
;MLHFLTTTSLFVSLPNDCWCQVLGRPIHELIIRGLPVTPSTGFAAPKRGVDLEPGLSLRPTKKRRSPTDIRLVRARIFYSKPSRAPDGKIRAGLPRFRKLRPTSKDGRLTLYADVLNDLRRDFRSDNAARHALKYIFPSYYGLHNVFTSGLDVTNASFPFRDYTDRHDEILRQGKAKTPKRLRDLKPLSTRLLQLHCQTSYKRICDIVCPSKVSLGPL
;
A
#
# COMPACT_ATOMS: atom_id res chain seq x y z
N MET A 1 -55.53 -0.65 -15.71
CA MET A 1 -54.50 0.40 -15.82
C MET A 1 -53.54 0.48 -14.63
N LEU A 2 -53.97 0.24 -13.38
CA LEU A 2 -53.11 0.34 -12.19
C LEU A 2 -51.95 -0.67 -12.12
N HIS A 3 -52.07 -1.85 -12.74
CA HIS A 3 -51.05 -2.90 -12.71
C HIS A 3 -49.71 -2.50 -13.36
N PHE A 4 -49.75 -1.59 -14.34
CA PHE A 4 -48.54 -1.12 -15.02
C PHE A 4 -47.69 -0.23 -14.08
N LEU A 5 -48.35 0.57 -13.24
CA LEU A 5 -47.69 1.47 -12.29
C LEU A 5 -46.99 0.73 -11.14
N THR A 6 -47.45 -0.49 -10.80
CA THR A 6 -46.88 -1.28 -9.70
C THR A 6 -45.77 -2.23 -10.13
N THR A 7 -45.73 -2.62 -11.42
CA THR A 7 -44.80 -3.66 -11.90
C THR A 7 -43.66 -3.11 -12.77
N THR A 8 -43.83 -1.93 -13.37
CA THR A 8 -42.83 -1.38 -14.29
C THR A 8 -42.13 -0.15 -13.72
N SER A 9 -40.84 -0.02 -14.00
CA SER A 9 -40.09 1.21 -13.71
C SER A 9 -40.11 2.11 -14.94
N LEU A 10 -40.60 3.34 -14.78
CA LEU A 10 -40.69 4.33 -15.86
C LEU A 10 -39.58 5.36 -15.70
N PHE A 11 -38.85 5.59 -16.79
CA PHE A 11 -37.78 6.59 -16.87
C PHE A 11 -38.15 7.67 -17.88
N VAL A 12 -37.92 8.93 -17.52
CA VAL A 12 -38.12 10.09 -18.39
C VAL A 12 -36.76 10.71 -18.68
N SER A 13 -36.51 11.04 -19.95
CA SER A 13 -35.29 11.74 -20.36
C SER A 13 -35.35 13.22 -19.96
N LEU A 14 -34.21 13.73 -19.50
CA LEU A 14 -33.99 15.13 -19.17
C LEU A 14 -33.16 15.80 -20.28
N PRO A 15 -33.16 17.15 -20.38
CA PRO A 15 -32.43 17.89 -21.43
C PRO A 15 -30.91 17.76 -21.39
N ASN A 16 -30.36 17.13 -20.36
CA ASN A 16 -28.93 16.93 -20.11
C ASN A 16 -28.49 15.48 -20.35
N ASP A 17 -29.19 14.73 -21.21
CA ASP A 17 -28.98 13.29 -21.48
C ASP A 17 -29.06 12.39 -20.23
N CYS A 18 -29.63 12.88 -19.13
CA CYS A 18 -29.88 12.10 -17.93
C CYS A 18 -31.28 11.49 -17.96
N TRP A 19 -31.47 10.41 -17.19
CA TRP A 19 -32.76 9.74 -17.05
C TRP A 19 -33.21 9.81 -15.60
N CYS A 20 -34.44 10.25 -15.39
CA CYS A 20 -35.05 10.30 -14.06
C CYS A 20 -36.07 9.16 -13.92
N GLN A 21 -35.93 8.34 -12.88
CA GLN A 21 -36.94 7.34 -12.56
C GLN A 21 -38.15 8.02 -11.92
N VAL A 22 -39.30 7.97 -12.58
CA VAL A 22 -40.54 8.60 -12.10
C VAL A 22 -41.41 7.58 -11.34
N LEU A 23 -41.36 6.31 -11.73
CA LEU A 23 -42.17 5.24 -11.16
C LEU A 23 -41.39 3.94 -11.01
N GLY A 24 -41.91 3.03 -10.17
CA GLY A 24 -41.34 1.71 -9.89
C GLY A 24 -40.44 1.67 -8.66
N ARG A 25 -39.90 0.48 -8.37
CA ARG A 25 -38.98 0.28 -7.24
C ARG A 25 -37.71 1.10 -7.43
N PRO A 26 -37.25 1.84 -6.41
CA PRO A 26 -36.07 2.68 -6.54
C PRO A 26 -34.83 1.82 -6.85
N ILE A 27 -33.97 2.30 -7.75
CA ILE A 27 -32.82 1.52 -8.26
C ILE A 27 -31.95 0.93 -7.14
N HIS A 28 -31.79 1.60 -6.01
CA HIS A 28 -30.94 1.12 -4.90
C HIS A 28 -31.50 -0.12 -4.19
N GLU A 29 -32.80 -0.40 -4.32
CA GLU A 29 -33.44 -1.62 -3.79
C GLU A 29 -33.43 -2.78 -4.79
N LEU A 30 -33.08 -2.52 -6.05
CA LEU A 30 -32.96 -3.57 -7.05
C LEU A 30 -31.76 -4.44 -6.70
N ILE A 31 -32.04 -5.67 -6.25
CA ILE A 31 -31.01 -6.69 -6.05
C ILE A 31 -30.42 -7.00 -7.43
N ILE A 32 -29.26 -6.41 -7.72
CA ILE A 32 -28.48 -6.74 -8.91
C ILE A 32 -27.96 -8.17 -8.72
N ARG A 33 -28.69 -9.14 -9.27
CA ARG A 33 -28.23 -10.54 -9.33
C ARG A 33 -26.91 -10.57 -10.09
N GLY A 34 -25.79 -10.73 -9.36
CA GLY A 34 -24.44 -10.77 -9.93
C GLY A 34 -23.37 -9.98 -9.16
N LEU A 35 -23.75 -9.12 -8.20
CA LEU A 35 -22.81 -8.50 -7.27
C LEU A 35 -22.87 -9.22 -5.91
N PRO A 36 -21.74 -9.66 -5.32
CA PRO A 36 -21.72 -10.27 -4.01
C PRO A 36 -21.96 -9.20 -2.94
N VAL A 37 -23.22 -8.86 -2.70
CA VAL A 37 -23.62 -8.14 -1.50
C VAL A 37 -23.91 -9.21 -0.46
N THR A 38 -22.91 -9.50 0.37
CA THR A 38 -23.15 -10.33 1.56
C THR A 38 -24.10 -9.58 2.49
N PRO A 39 -25.27 -10.14 2.85
CA PRO A 39 -26.13 -9.52 3.84
C PRO A 39 -25.39 -9.49 5.18
N SER A 40 -25.39 -8.33 5.84
CA SER A 40 -24.85 -8.16 7.18
C SER A 40 -25.64 -9.00 8.18
N THR A 41 -25.20 -10.22 8.44
CA THR A 41 -25.69 -11.02 9.57
C THR A 41 -25.10 -10.49 10.88
N GLY A 42 -25.98 -10.38 11.88
CA GLY A 42 -25.79 -9.65 13.12
C GLY A 42 -24.57 -10.03 13.96
N PHE A 43 -24.19 -9.07 14.79
CA PHE A 43 -23.18 -9.18 15.84
C PHE A 43 -23.54 -10.30 16.83
N ALA A 44 -22.85 -11.44 16.73
CA ALA A 44 -22.77 -12.39 17.83
C ALA A 44 -21.61 -11.98 18.77
N ALA A 45 -21.92 -11.81 20.05
CA ALA A 45 -21.00 -11.36 21.09
C ALA A 45 -19.81 -12.32 21.30
N PRO A 46 -18.58 -11.82 21.59
CA PRO A 46 -17.43 -12.67 21.83
C PRO A 46 -17.42 -13.21 23.27
N LYS A 47 -17.17 -14.51 23.41
CA LYS A 47 -16.81 -15.14 24.70
C LYS A 47 -15.40 -14.71 25.10
N ARG A 48 -15.26 -14.30 26.37
CA ARG A 48 -14.01 -13.88 27.03
C ARG A 48 -12.98 -15.01 27.09
N GLY A 49 -11.71 -14.65 26.93
CA GLY A 49 -10.57 -15.43 27.41
C GLY A 49 -9.32 -15.29 26.54
N VAL A 50 -8.21 -14.93 27.20
CA VAL A 50 -6.81 -14.89 26.76
C VAL A 50 -6.28 -13.52 26.31
N ASP A 51 -5.50 -12.94 27.23
CA ASP A 51 -4.73 -11.70 27.12
C ASP A 51 -3.58 -11.82 26.11
N LEU A 52 -3.42 -10.81 25.22
CA LEU A 52 -2.17 -10.52 24.50
C LEU A 52 -2.25 -9.18 23.72
N GLU A 53 -1.35 -8.25 24.08
CA GLU A 53 -0.84 -7.04 23.39
C GLU A 53 -1.80 -6.10 22.63
N PRO A 54 -1.68 -4.76 22.77
CA PRO A 54 -2.51 -3.80 22.06
C PRO A 54 -2.04 -3.68 20.60
N GLY A 55 -2.52 -4.56 19.72
CA GLY A 55 -2.13 -4.50 18.31
C GLY A 55 -2.91 -5.41 17.40
N LEU A 56 -3.81 -4.82 16.60
CA LEU A 56 -4.43 -5.35 15.37
C LEU A 56 -4.96 -6.79 15.47
N SER A 57 -6.28 -6.93 15.54
CA SER A 57 -6.97 -8.24 15.46
C SER A 57 -6.81 -8.85 14.05
N LEU A 58 -5.67 -9.49 13.82
CA LEU A 58 -5.33 -10.18 12.59
C LEU A 58 -5.91 -11.60 12.64
N ARG A 59 -6.88 -11.91 11.78
CA ARG A 59 -7.34 -13.30 11.62
C ARG A 59 -6.29 -14.10 10.82
N PRO A 60 -5.64 -15.13 11.39
CA PRO A 60 -4.67 -15.93 10.65
C PRO A 60 -5.39 -16.77 9.59
N THR A 61 -5.04 -16.58 8.31
CA THR A 61 -5.57 -17.40 7.21
C THR A 61 -4.57 -18.51 6.88
N LYS A 62 -4.94 -19.78 7.13
CA LYS A 62 -4.12 -20.95 6.74
C LYS A 62 -3.98 -21.11 5.21
N LYS A 63 -4.86 -20.49 4.42
CA LYS A 63 -4.84 -20.53 2.95
C LYS A 63 -4.16 -19.29 2.37
N ARG A 64 -3.30 -19.50 1.37
CA ARG A 64 -2.65 -18.44 0.61
C ARG A 64 -3.70 -17.68 -0.21
N ARG A 65 -3.72 -16.34 -0.12
CA ARG A 65 -4.67 -15.50 -0.87
C ARG A 65 -4.41 -15.55 -2.38
N SER A 66 -5.48 -15.40 -3.16
CA SER A 66 -5.40 -15.18 -4.60
C SER A 66 -4.86 -13.76 -4.89
N PRO A 67 -4.12 -13.54 -5.99
CA PRO A 67 -3.76 -12.19 -6.43
C PRO A 67 -4.97 -11.25 -6.59
N THR A 68 -6.14 -11.78 -6.95
CA THR A 68 -7.38 -11.00 -7.09
C THR A 68 -7.89 -10.46 -5.75
N ASP A 69 -7.56 -11.13 -4.64
CA ASP A 69 -7.95 -10.69 -3.29
C ASP A 69 -7.09 -9.51 -2.80
N ILE A 70 -5.98 -9.23 -3.48
CA ILE A 70 -5.03 -8.20 -3.10
C ILE A 70 -5.45 -6.86 -3.67
N ARG A 71 -6.01 -6.01 -2.81
CA ARG A 71 -6.40 -4.65 -3.15
C ARG A 71 -5.19 -3.71 -3.10
N LEU A 72 -4.90 -3.06 -4.22
CA LEU A 72 -3.93 -1.96 -4.26
C LEU A 72 -4.52 -0.73 -3.55
N VAL A 73 -3.78 -0.21 -2.59
CA VAL A 73 -4.21 0.95 -1.79
C VAL A 73 -4.02 2.24 -2.60
N ARG A 74 -4.98 2.53 -3.48
CA ARG A 74 -4.95 3.70 -4.37
C ARG A 74 -4.91 5.04 -3.63
N ALA A 75 -5.52 5.11 -2.45
CA ALA A 75 -5.50 6.32 -1.62
C ALA A 75 -4.07 6.78 -1.28
N ARG A 76 -3.13 5.84 -1.12
CA ARG A 76 -1.70 6.15 -0.88
C ARG A 76 -0.97 6.64 -2.13
N ILE A 77 -1.52 6.41 -3.32
CA ILE A 77 -0.97 6.91 -4.57
C ILE A 77 -1.53 8.32 -4.83
N PHE A 78 -2.85 8.45 -4.84
CA PHE A 78 -3.53 9.70 -5.22
C PHE A 78 -3.45 10.82 -4.19
N TYR A 79 -3.44 10.49 -2.90
CA TYR A 79 -3.43 11.49 -1.82
C TYR A 79 -2.09 11.54 -1.08
N SER A 80 -1.02 11.04 -1.70
CA SER A 80 0.32 11.16 -1.12
C SER A 80 0.79 12.60 -1.12
N LYS A 81 1.35 13.05 0.01
CA LYS A 81 2.02 14.35 0.08
C LYS A 81 3.45 14.20 -0.42
N PRO A 82 3.94 15.11 -1.28
CA PRO A 82 5.32 15.07 -1.74
C PRO A 82 6.29 15.27 -0.56
N SER A 83 7.40 14.53 -0.57
CA SER A 83 8.47 14.75 0.40
C SER A 83 9.17 16.07 0.11
N ARG A 84 9.24 16.96 1.11
CA ARG A 84 9.95 18.24 0.99
C ARG A 84 11.31 18.16 1.66
N ALA A 85 12.30 18.80 1.05
CA ALA A 85 13.59 19.05 1.67
C ALA A 85 13.47 20.19 2.70
N PRO A 86 14.45 20.36 3.61
CA PRO A 86 14.43 21.45 4.60
C PRO A 86 14.39 22.85 3.97
N ASP A 87 14.84 22.97 2.73
CA ASP A 87 14.76 24.18 1.88
C ASP A 87 13.36 24.42 1.29
N GLY A 88 12.36 23.62 1.66
CA GLY A 88 10.99 23.70 1.15
C GLY A 88 10.78 23.10 -0.24
N LYS A 89 11.86 22.73 -0.96
CA LYS A 89 11.76 22.18 -2.32
C LYS A 89 11.25 20.75 -2.31
N ILE A 90 10.48 20.40 -3.34
CA ILE A 90 10.01 19.02 -3.53
C ILE A 90 11.21 18.13 -3.86
N ARG A 91 11.38 17.06 -3.09
CA ARG A 91 12.37 16.01 -3.37
C ARG A 91 11.79 15.06 -4.40
N ALA A 92 12.36 15.09 -5.61
CA ALA A 92 12.03 14.12 -6.64
C ALA A 92 12.62 12.74 -6.32
N GLY A 93 11.90 11.69 -6.73
CA GLY A 93 12.29 10.29 -6.55
C GLY A 93 11.54 9.60 -5.42
N LEU A 94 12.05 8.43 -5.01
CA LEU A 94 11.41 7.64 -3.95
C LEU A 94 11.37 8.44 -2.64
N PRO A 95 10.23 8.46 -1.94
CA PRO A 95 10.05 9.24 -0.73
C PRO A 95 11.03 8.85 0.37
N ARG A 96 11.38 9.82 1.23
CA ARG A 96 12.05 9.54 2.50
C ARG A 96 11.03 9.65 3.60
N PHE A 97 10.71 8.53 4.26
CA PHE A 97 9.74 8.51 5.34
C PHE A 97 10.45 8.87 6.65
N ARG A 98 10.26 10.09 7.12
CA ARG A 98 10.73 10.49 8.46
C ARG A 98 9.97 9.69 9.53
N LYS A 99 10.48 8.52 9.90
CA LYS A 99 10.20 7.92 11.20
C LYS A 99 11.29 8.37 12.16
N LEU A 100 10.88 9.10 13.19
CA LEU A 100 11.74 9.47 14.29
C LEU A 100 11.97 8.21 15.13
N ARG A 101 13.20 7.73 15.21
CA ARG A 101 13.61 6.77 16.23
C ARG A 101 14.80 7.35 16.99
N PRO A 102 14.82 7.27 18.33
CA PRO A 102 16.02 7.49 19.10
C PRO A 102 16.96 6.31 18.86
N THR A 103 17.99 6.48 18.03
CA THR A 103 18.95 5.41 17.70
C THR A 103 20.29 5.58 18.41
N SER A 104 20.49 6.65 19.18
CA SER A 104 21.74 6.86 19.94
C SER A 104 21.45 7.34 21.36
N LYS A 105 22.35 6.99 22.30
CA LYS A 105 22.50 7.63 23.61
C LYS A 105 22.75 9.15 23.50
N ASP A 106 23.09 9.63 22.29
CA ASP A 106 23.32 11.04 21.96
C ASP A 106 22.12 11.76 21.32
N GLY A 107 20.92 11.15 21.26
CA GLY A 107 19.70 11.82 20.78
C GLY A 107 19.66 12.17 19.28
N ARG A 108 20.63 11.71 18.47
CA ARG A 108 20.62 11.93 17.02
C ARG A 108 19.48 11.16 16.34
N LEU A 109 18.61 11.90 15.66
CA LEU A 109 17.46 11.40 14.91
C LEU A 109 17.92 10.77 13.59
N THR A 110 17.78 9.45 13.43
CA THR A 110 17.97 8.80 12.12
C THR A 110 16.70 8.89 11.30
N LEU A 111 16.80 9.51 10.12
CA LEU A 111 15.74 9.50 9.11
C LEU A 111 15.85 8.19 8.32
N TYR A 112 14.86 7.31 8.42
CA TYR A 112 14.76 6.22 7.44
C TYR A 112 14.29 6.77 6.10
N ALA A 113 14.86 6.26 5.02
CA ALA A 113 14.35 6.50 3.69
C ALA A 113 13.51 5.31 3.23
N ASP A 114 12.90 5.40 2.05
CA ASP A 114 12.62 4.19 1.29
C ASP A 114 13.89 3.32 1.24
N VAL A 115 13.74 2.00 1.33
CA VAL A 115 14.83 1.02 1.46
C VAL A 115 15.89 1.24 0.38
N LEU A 116 15.46 1.54 -0.84
CA LEU A 116 16.38 1.77 -1.95
C LEU A 116 17.22 3.04 -1.77
N ASN A 117 16.68 4.05 -1.10
CA ASN A 117 17.39 5.27 -0.74
C ASN A 117 18.35 5.07 0.44
N ASP A 118 18.00 4.24 1.42
CA ASP A 118 18.90 3.90 2.53
C ASP A 118 20.10 3.08 2.05
N LEU A 119 19.82 2.12 1.17
CA LEU A 119 20.83 1.26 0.56
C LEU A 119 21.67 1.96 -0.53
N ARG A 120 21.37 3.22 -0.85
CA ARG A 120 22.08 4.01 -1.88
C ARG A 120 23.56 4.20 -1.55
N ARG A 121 23.93 4.28 -0.26
CA ARG A 121 25.34 4.44 0.17
C ARG A 121 26.13 3.15 -0.01
N ASP A 122 25.51 2.03 0.32
CA ASP A 122 26.15 0.73 0.37
C ASP A 122 25.79 -0.16 -0.82
N PHE A 123 25.36 0.41 -1.95
CA PHE A 123 24.84 -0.37 -3.09
C PHE A 123 25.85 -1.38 -3.66
N ARG A 124 27.16 -1.15 -3.48
CA ARG A 124 28.23 -2.09 -3.86
C ARG A 124 28.36 -3.26 -2.88
N SER A 125 27.81 -3.13 -1.68
CA SER A 125 27.85 -4.14 -0.66
C SER A 125 26.88 -5.26 -0.97
N ASP A 126 27.38 -6.47 -0.79
CA ASP A 126 26.63 -7.70 -0.91
C ASP A 126 25.44 -7.77 0.06
N ASN A 127 25.58 -7.09 1.20
CA ASN A 127 24.55 -7.02 2.23
C ASN A 127 23.40 -6.11 1.82
N ALA A 128 23.67 -5.04 1.07
CA ALA A 128 22.63 -4.14 0.56
C ALA A 128 21.73 -4.88 -0.44
N ALA A 129 22.33 -5.63 -1.37
CA ALA A 129 21.61 -6.49 -2.31
C ALA A 129 20.70 -7.49 -1.59
N ARG A 130 21.23 -8.21 -0.58
CA ARG A 130 20.43 -9.12 0.25
C ARG A 130 19.31 -8.42 1.00
N HIS A 131 19.58 -7.23 1.53
CA HIS A 131 18.59 -6.46 2.26
C HIS A 131 17.46 -6.00 1.35
N ALA A 132 17.76 -5.54 0.13
CA ALA A 132 16.76 -5.20 -0.88
C ALA A 132 15.87 -6.42 -1.22
N LEU A 133 16.47 -7.60 -1.38
CA LEU A 133 15.72 -8.84 -1.63
C LEU A 133 14.75 -9.21 -0.50
N LYS A 134 15.03 -8.85 0.77
CA LYS A 134 14.07 -9.06 1.87
C LYS A 134 12.79 -8.24 1.71
N TYR A 135 12.89 -7.06 1.11
CA TYR A 135 11.73 -6.21 0.85
C TYR A 135 10.96 -6.62 -0.40
N ILE A 136 11.66 -7.04 -1.46
CA ILE A 136 11.04 -7.48 -2.72
C ILE A 136 10.42 -8.87 -2.57
N PHE A 137 11.11 -9.79 -1.88
CA PHE A 137 10.74 -11.20 -1.75
C PHE A 137 10.57 -11.65 -0.29
N PRO A 138 9.74 -10.98 0.51
CA PRO A 138 9.65 -11.22 1.96
C PRO A 138 9.27 -12.66 2.31
N SER A 139 8.39 -13.29 1.52
CA SER A 139 7.91 -14.65 1.79
C SER A 139 9.03 -15.69 1.81
N TYR A 140 10.04 -15.53 0.96
CA TYR A 140 11.19 -16.46 0.91
C TYR A 140 12.13 -16.33 2.10
N TYR A 141 12.07 -15.19 2.79
CA TYR A 141 12.74 -14.98 4.06
C TYR A 141 11.82 -15.30 5.24
N GLY A 142 10.60 -15.80 5.04
CA GLY A 142 9.66 -16.01 6.15
C GLY A 142 9.15 -14.71 6.78
N LEU A 143 9.29 -13.58 6.07
CA LEU A 143 8.71 -12.30 6.46
C LEU A 143 7.23 -12.26 6.08
N HIS A 144 6.49 -11.49 6.86
CA HIS A 144 5.09 -11.17 6.69
C HIS A 144 4.82 -10.62 5.29
N ASN A 145 3.81 -11.14 4.62
CA ASN A 145 3.50 -10.73 3.24
C ASN A 145 2.00 -10.76 3.01
N VAL A 146 1.58 -10.04 1.97
CA VAL A 146 0.17 -9.82 1.60
C VAL A 146 -0.57 -11.14 1.33
N PHE A 147 0.12 -12.19 0.89
CA PHE A 147 -0.48 -13.46 0.52
C PHE A 147 -0.77 -14.37 1.73
N THR A 148 -0.03 -14.23 2.83
CA THR A 148 -0.12 -15.15 3.99
C THR A 148 -0.47 -14.46 5.30
N SER A 149 -0.35 -13.13 5.39
CA SER A 149 -0.68 -12.36 6.59
C SER A 149 -2.14 -12.50 6.99
N GLY A 150 -2.54 -12.15 8.22
CA GLY A 150 -3.95 -11.86 8.50
C GLY A 150 -4.39 -10.54 7.85
N LEU A 151 -5.71 -10.35 7.69
CA LEU A 151 -6.27 -9.02 7.42
C LEU A 151 -6.63 -8.37 8.73
N ASP A 152 -6.40 -7.07 8.82
CA ASP A 152 -6.97 -6.25 9.87
C ASP A 152 -8.44 -5.98 9.56
N VAL A 153 -9.32 -6.53 10.38
CA VAL A 153 -10.77 -6.37 10.24
C VAL A 153 -11.23 -5.02 10.78
N THR A 154 -10.43 -4.39 11.65
CA THR A 154 -10.79 -3.11 12.26
C THR A 154 -10.65 -1.94 11.30
N ASN A 155 -9.70 -2.03 10.36
CA ASN A 155 -9.46 -1.01 9.35
C ASN A 155 -9.82 -1.50 7.93
N ALA A 156 -11.11 -1.48 7.61
CA ALA A 156 -11.62 -1.93 6.31
C ALA A 156 -11.04 -1.16 5.10
N SER A 157 -10.61 0.09 5.29
CA SER A 157 -9.98 0.92 4.25
C SER A 157 -8.54 0.50 3.96
N PHE A 158 -7.83 -0.02 4.97
CA PHE A 158 -6.43 -0.47 4.89
C PHE A 158 -6.27 -1.83 5.57
N PRO A 159 -6.88 -2.90 5.03
CA PRO A 159 -6.92 -4.20 5.70
C PRO A 159 -5.55 -4.90 5.70
N PHE A 160 -4.63 -4.44 4.86
CA PHE A 160 -3.25 -4.91 4.84
C PHE A 160 -2.35 -4.01 5.67
N ARG A 161 -1.37 -4.62 6.33
CA ARG A 161 -0.31 -3.88 7.03
C ARG A 161 0.43 -2.94 6.08
N ASP A 162 0.98 -1.88 6.65
CA ASP A 162 1.90 -1.01 5.93
C ASP A 162 3.23 -1.72 5.68
N TYR A 163 3.52 -2.05 4.44
CA TYR A 163 4.75 -2.73 4.03
C TYR A 163 5.84 -1.79 3.54
N THR A 164 5.62 -0.48 3.61
CA THR A 164 6.60 0.53 3.24
C THR A 164 7.82 0.50 4.17
N ASP A 165 7.61 0.18 5.45
CA ASP A 165 8.68 -0.02 6.42
C ASP A 165 8.59 -1.41 7.06
N ARG A 166 9.63 -2.22 6.85
CA ARG A 166 9.78 -3.57 7.41
C ARG A 166 11.04 -3.69 8.25
N HIS A 167 11.66 -2.56 8.61
CA HIS A 167 12.96 -2.55 9.25
C HIS A 167 12.95 -3.33 10.57
N ASP A 168 11.96 -3.06 11.42
CA ASP A 168 11.81 -3.74 12.72
C ASP A 168 11.52 -5.23 12.60
N GLU A 169 10.84 -5.64 11.53
CA GLU A 169 10.57 -7.04 11.25
C GLU A 169 11.86 -7.76 10.83
N ILE A 170 12.62 -7.13 9.93
CA ILE A 170 13.90 -7.64 9.43
C ILE A 170 14.95 -7.70 10.54
N LEU A 171 14.97 -6.70 11.44
CA LEU A 171 15.85 -6.69 12.61
C LEU A 171 15.52 -7.83 13.56
N ARG A 172 14.24 -8.02 13.91
CA ARG A 172 13.79 -9.12 14.78
C ARG A 172 14.10 -10.50 14.20
N GLN A 173 14.03 -10.64 12.88
CA GLN A 173 14.40 -11.88 12.21
C GLN A 173 15.92 -12.15 12.25
N GLY A 174 16.73 -11.08 12.30
CA GLY A 174 18.18 -11.18 12.37
C GLY A 174 18.86 -11.63 11.06
N LYS A 175 20.00 -12.32 11.22
CA LYS A 175 20.86 -12.75 10.11
C LYS A 175 20.25 -13.97 9.38
N ALA A 176 19.43 -13.72 8.38
CA ALA A 176 18.88 -14.76 7.50
C ALA A 176 19.80 -15.05 6.30
N LYS A 177 20.07 -16.33 6.02
CA LYS A 177 20.76 -16.78 4.81
C LYS A 177 19.91 -16.49 3.57
N THR A 178 20.56 -16.19 2.44
CA THR A 178 19.86 -16.01 1.16
C THR A 178 19.36 -17.36 0.65
N PRO A 179 18.04 -17.53 0.42
CA PRO A 179 17.47 -18.76 -0.12
C PRO A 179 18.08 -19.14 -1.47
N LYS A 180 18.19 -20.45 -1.75
CA LYS A 180 18.90 -20.95 -2.95
C LYS A 180 18.42 -20.28 -4.25
N ARG A 181 17.10 -20.11 -4.40
CA ARG A 181 16.43 -19.51 -5.56
C ARG A 181 16.67 -18.00 -5.72
N LEU A 182 16.98 -17.30 -4.63
CA LEU A 182 17.24 -15.85 -4.65
C LEU A 182 18.73 -15.51 -4.85
N ARG A 183 19.62 -16.51 -4.87
CA ARG A 183 21.06 -16.29 -5.09
C ARG A 183 21.32 -15.70 -6.47
N ASP A 184 20.60 -16.16 -7.48
CA ASP A 184 20.78 -15.72 -8.88
C ASP A 184 20.16 -14.34 -9.14
N LEU A 185 19.21 -13.91 -8.31
CA LEU A 185 18.58 -12.57 -8.39
C LEU A 185 19.39 -11.48 -7.70
N LYS A 186 20.40 -11.88 -6.92
CA LYS A 186 21.29 -10.96 -6.22
C LYS A 186 22.03 -9.98 -7.15
N PRO A 187 22.69 -10.39 -8.25
CA PRO A 187 23.30 -9.45 -9.19
C PRO A 187 22.28 -8.46 -9.77
N LEU A 188 21.04 -8.90 -10.02
CA LEU A 188 19.97 -8.02 -10.49
C LEU A 188 19.58 -6.99 -9.43
N SER A 189 19.49 -7.39 -8.16
CA SER A 189 19.22 -6.46 -7.06
C SER A 189 20.35 -5.43 -6.89
N THR A 190 21.61 -5.83 -7.02
CA THR A 190 22.76 -4.92 -7.03
C THR A 190 22.68 -3.94 -8.19
N ARG A 191 22.34 -4.44 -9.39
CA ARG A 191 22.19 -3.59 -10.59
C ARG A 191 21.04 -2.61 -10.43
N LEU A 192 19.91 -3.05 -9.87
CA LEU A 192 18.78 -2.19 -9.56
C LEU A 192 19.18 -1.07 -8.60
N LEU A 193 19.90 -1.39 -7.52
CA LEU A 193 20.41 -0.39 -6.59
C LEU A 193 21.38 0.57 -7.27
N GLN A 194 22.29 0.07 -8.11
CA GLN A 194 23.22 0.92 -8.86
C GLN A 194 22.48 1.90 -9.79
N LEU A 195 21.50 1.41 -10.54
CA LEU A 195 20.69 2.25 -11.43
C LEU A 195 19.89 3.28 -10.64
N HIS A 196 19.31 2.87 -9.51
CA HIS A 196 18.63 3.79 -8.58
C HIS A 196 19.56 4.92 -8.09
N CYS A 197 20.81 4.59 -7.76
CA CYS A 197 21.83 5.58 -7.40
C CYS A 197 22.11 6.57 -8.55
N GLN A 198 22.16 6.07 -9.78
CA GLN A 198 22.53 6.88 -10.95
C GLN A 198 21.34 7.66 -11.52
N THR A 199 20.11 7.31 -11.14
CA THR A 199 18.90 7.91 -11.69
C THR A 199 18.67 9.31 -11.14
N SER A 200 18.66 10.31 -12.04
CA SER A 200 18.21 11.66 -11.71
C SER A 200 16.70 11.76 -11.91
N TYR A 201 15.95 11.45 -10.86
CA TYR A 201 14.47 11.50 -10.89
C TYR A 201 13.93 12.85 -11.30
N LYS A 202 14.55 13.94 -10.83
CA LYS A 202 14.14 15.29 -11.20
C LYS A 202 14.22 15.51 -12.71
N ARG A 203 15.34 15.15 -13.33
CA ARG A 203 15.54 15.31 -14.78
C ARG A 203 14.51 14.50 -15.58
N ILE A 204 14.21 13.28 -15.15
CA ILE A 204 13.18 12.44 -15.80
C ILE A 204 11.80 13.09 -15.64
N CYS A 205 11.46 13.57 -14.43
CA CYS A 205 10.22 14.29 -14.20
C CYS A 205 10.12 15.55 -15.06
N ASP A 206 11.19 16.34 -15.17
CA ASP A 206 11.19 17.58 -15.96
C ASP A 206 11.01 17.31 -17.47
N ILE A 207 11.52 16.18 -17.98
CA ILE A 207 11.35 15.77 -19.39
C ILE A 207 9.91 15.28 -19.65
N VAL A 208 9.36 14.45 -18.76
CA VAL A 208 8.05 13.80 -18.98
C VAL A 208 6.89 14.69 -18.55
N CYS A 209 7.07 15.48 -17.50
CA CYS A 209 6.06 16.31 -16.88
C CYS A 209 6.68 17.64 -16.39
N PRO A 210 7.06 18.55 -17.30
CA PRO A 210 7.63 19.83 -16.92
C PRO A 210 6.63 20.64 -16.07
N SER A 211 7.12 21.20 -14.96
CA SER A 211 6.36 22.14 -14.14
C SER A 211 5.99 23.37 -14.95
N LYS A 212 4.69 23.61 -15.15
CA LYS A 212 4.17 24.86 -15.74
C LYS A 212 4.05 26.00 -14.73
N VAL A 213 4.38 25.75 -13.46
CA VAL A 213 4.34 26.79 -12.44
C VAL A 213 5.58 27.66 -12.62
N SER A 214 5.38 28.88 -13.11
CA SER A 214 6.35 29.95 -12.97
C SER A 214 6.56 30.17 -11.48
N LEU A 215 7.71 29.76 -10.95
CA LEU A 215 8.14 30.14 -9.61
C LEU A 215 8.30 31.66 -9.60
N GLY A 216 7.21 32.37 -9.26
CA GLY A 216 7.31 33.74 -8.78
C GLY A 216 8.16 33.77 -7.51
N PRO A 217 8.78 34.92 -7.19
CA PRO A 217 9.77 35.00 -6.12
C PRO A 217 9.12 34.62 -4.78
N LEU A 218 9.68 33.60 -4.14
CA LEU A 218 9.47 33.20 -2.75
C LEU A 218 10.83 33.23 -2.05
#